data_AF-A0A496ZJJ2-F1
#
_entry.id   AF-A0A496ZJJ2-F1
#
_cell.length_a   1.000
_cell.length_b   1.000
_cell.length_c   1.000
_cell.angle_alpha   90.00
_cell.angle_beta   90.00
_cell.angle_gamma   90.00
#
_symmetry.space_group_name_H-M   'P 1'
#
loop_
_entity.id
_entity.type
_entity.pdbx_description
1 polymer ?
#
loop_
_entity_poly.entity_id
_entity_poly.type
_entity_poly.pdbx_seq_one_letter_code
_entity_poly.pdbx_strand_id
1 'polypeptide(L)'
;MIPEKAGKYDFEVGMYRPPSEGGSFSLLLRFTRNCPWNKCTFCGMYKHEKFSLRTVEEIKGDIDSIAGLINDMQSLSRELGHDKQIDRDTIIAMIEKEPQLNTSQGFGMVLNWLSSGGKTVFLQDGNSLMMASDKLVDVIAYLRSTFPSLERCTTYARSKTLSRKSLEELTGIRKAGLDRLHVGLETGDDALLKKIRKGVSGEEHIDGGRKAIKAGFQLSEYWMPGLGGKEDWENHARNTARVLNGINPHYIRSRPFSPWPGTPIHDEYEKGTLTLLSPGEVLIELKLLIETLDVTSKVCFDHAGNGWVNRYGQLLFTQSYEGYKFPEEKPRVLELIEEGIESQ
;
A
#
# COMPACT_ATOMS: atom_id res chain seq x y z
N MET A 1 8.64 3.33 -24.19
CA MET A 1 10.09 3.42 -24.42
C MET A 1 10.73 3.18 -23.07
N ILE A 2 11.46 2.09 -22.89
CA ILE A 2 12.19 1.83 -21.64
C ILE A 2 13.26 2.93 -21.60
N PRO A 3 13.33 3.79 -20.56
CA PRO A 3 14.43 4.73 -20.46
C PRO A 3 15.74 3.93 -20.43
N GLU A 4 16.67 4.20 -21.33
CA GLU A 4 18.04 3.70 -21.19
C GLU A 4 18.59 4.20 -19.84
N LYS A 5 19.29 3.35 -19.08
CA LYS A 5 19.91 3.74 -17.80
C LYS A 5 20.77 4.98 -18.04
N ALA A 6 20.38 6.10 -17.45
CA ALA A 6 20.97 7.41 -17.73
C ALA A 6 22.31 7.63 -17.00
N GLY A 7 22.73 6.71 -16.12
CA GLY A 7 23.99 6.78 -15.40
C GLY A 7 24.26 5.57 -14.50
N LYS A 8 25.47 5.51 -13.92
CA LYS A 8 25.96 4.39 -13.10
C LYS A 8 25.03 4.01 -11.94
N TYR A 9 24.45 5.01 -11.26
CA TYR A 9 23.56 4.81 -10.11
C TYR A 9 22.08 5.00 -10.45
N ASP A 10 21.73 4.94 -11.73
CA ASP A 10 20.34 5.06 -12.15
C ASP A 10 19.59 3.75 -11.88
N PHE A 11 18.35 3.89 -11.41
CA PHE A 11 17.45 2.80 -11.10
C PHE A 11 15.99 3.30 -11.13
N GLU A 12 15.06 2.39 -11.39
CA GLU A 12 13.68 2.77 -11.66
C GLU A 12 12.85 2.95 -10.37
N VAL A 13 12.28 4.15 -10.19
CA VAL A 13 11.38 4.49 -9.08
C VAL A 13 9.99 4.80 -9.62
N GLY A 14 8.97 4.16 -9.04
CA GLY A 14 7.56 4.36 -9.36
C GLY A 14 6.94 5.51 -8.57
N MET A 15 5.68 5.82 -8.87
CA MET A 15 4.98 6.97 -8.28
C MET A 15 4.24 6.66 -6.98
N TYR A 16 3.71 5.44 -6.83
CA TYR A 16 2.68 5.16 -5.81
C TYR A 16 3.16 4.21 -4.70
N ARG A 17 2.87 4.58 -3.45
CA ARG A 17 3.09 3.80 -2.20
C ARG A 17 2.07 4.20 -1.12
N PRO A 18 1.79 3.36 -0.11
CA PRO A 18 0.85 3.72 0.96
C PRO A 18 1.52 4.64 1.99
N PRO A 19 0.80 5.61 2.59
CA PRO A 19 1.36 6.50 3.61
C PRO A 19 1.96 5.77 4.83
N SER A 20 1.35 4.65 5.21
CA SER A 20 1.75 3.81 6.35
C SER A 20 3.10 3.10 6.18
N GLU A 21 3.72 3.19 5.00
CA GLU A 21 5.05 2.63 4.71
C GLU A 21 6.18 3.63 4.99
N GLY A 22 6.01 4.45 6.03
CA GLY A 22 7.05 5.32 6.58
C GLY A 22 7.34 6.56 5.74
N GLY A 23 6.46 6.97 4.82
CA GLY A 23 6.75 8.10 3.93
C GLY A 23 8.11 7.90 3.22
N SER A 24 8.98 8.91 3.28
CA SER A 24 10.31 8.90 2.64
C SER A 24 11.34 7.95 3.27
N PHE A 25 10.96 7.17 4.29
CA PHE A 25 11.86 6.30 5.04
C PHE A 25 11.95 4.86 4.53
N SER A 26 11.21 4.50 3.47
CA SER A 26 11.35 3.21 2.80
C SER A 26 12.07 3.35 1.47
N LEU A 27 13.01 2.44 1.19
CA LEU A 27 13.55 2.26 -0.14
C LEU A 27 12.42 1.82 -1.08
N LEU A 28 12.39 2.38 -2.29
CA LEU A 28 11.37 2.04 -3.28
C LEU A 28 12.01 1.31 -4.45
N LEU A 29 11.42 0.17 -4.82
CA LEU A 29 11.87 -0.63 -5.94
C LEU A 29 10.68 -1.05 -6.79
N ARG A 30 10.79 -0.92 -8.12
CA ARG A 30 9.77 -1.44 -9.04
C ARG A 30 10.13 -2.86 -9.44
N PHE A 31 9.26 -3.81 -9.15
CA PHE A 31 9.36 -5.20 -9.64
C PHE A 31 8.45 -5.43 -10.85
N THR A 32 7.37 -4.67 -10.90
CA THR A 32 6.42 -4.60 -12.00
C THR A 32 6.16 -3.14 -12.29
N ARG A 33 5.69 -2.81 -13.49
CA ARG A 33 5.25 -1.46 -13.82
C ARG A 33 3.74 -1.42 -13.84
N ASN A 34 3.15 -0.49 -13.10
CA ASN A 34 1.74 -0.12 -13.16
C ASN A 34 0.78 -1.22 -12.63
N CYS A 35 -0.47 -1.24 -13.09
CA CYS A 35 -1.49 -2.18 -12.62
C CYS A 35 -1.92 -3.18 -13.71
N PRO A 36 -1.87 -4.51 -13.47
CA PRO A 36 -2.27 -5.51 -14.45
C PRO A 36 -3.79 -5.53 -14.72
N TRP A 37 -4.59 -4.96 -13.83
CA TRP A 37 -6.04 -4.93 -13.95
C TRP A 37 -6.54 -3.66 -14.62
N ASN A 38 -6.14 -2.50 -14.09
CA ASN A 38 -6.39 -1.13 -14.58
C ASN A 38 -7.85 -0.78 -14.98
N LYS A 39 -8.83 -1.60 -14.59
CA LYS A 39 -10.24 -1.45 -15.00
C LYS A 39 -11.17 -0.89 -13.93
N CYS A 40 -10.72 -0.76 -12.69
CA CYS A 40 -11.52 -0.21 -11.59
C CYS A 40 -12.09 1.18 -11.97
N THR A 41 -13.37 1.43 -11.71
CA THR A 41 -14.05 2.67 -12.13
C THR A 41 -13.72 3.87 -11.26
N PHE A 42 -13.21 3.67 -10.05
CA PHE A 42 -12.85 4.73 -9.09
C PHE A 42 -11.36 5.11 -9.12
N CYS A 43 -10.51 4.30 -9.78
CA CYS A 43 -9.06 4.47 -9.70
C CYS A 43 -8.54 5.25 -10.92
N GLY A 44 -7.92 6.41 -10.70
CA GLY A 44 -7.28 7.21 -11.75
C GLY A 44 -5.80 6.88 -12.04
N MET A 45 -5.15 6.06 -11.21
CA MET A 45 -3.68 6.02 -11.08
C MET A 45 -2.91 5.64 -12.36
N TYR A 46 -3.32 4.59 -13.06
CA TYR A 46 -2.54 4.01 -14.17
C TYR A 46 -3.31 4.01 -15.50
N LYS A 47 -4.37 4.81 -15.65
CA LYS A 47 -5.33 4.70 -16.77
C LYS A 47 -4.70 4.87 -18.15
N HIS A 48 -3.59 5.59 -18.23
CA HIS A 48 -2.85 5.84 -19.47
C HIS A 48 -1.57 5.00 -19.59
N GLU A 49 -1.32 4.14 -18.61
CA GLU A 49 -0.08 3.37 -18.48
C GLU A 49 -0.31 1.87 -18.76
N LYS A 50 0.63 1.25 -19.47
CA LYS A 50 0.59 -0.19 -19.76
C LYS A 50 1.29 -0.98 -18.66
N PHE A 51 0.68 -2.08 -18.23
CA PHE A 51 1.32 -3.01 -17.33
C PHE A 51 2.49 -3.73 -18.03
N SER A 52 3.59 -3.93 -17.30
CA SER A 52 4.66 -4.83 -17.72
C SER A 52 5.34 -5.47 -16.51
N LEU A 53 5.87 -6.68 -16.73
CA LEU A 53 6.78 -7.34 -15.79
C LEU A 53 8.20 -6.84 -16.08
N ARG A 54 9.00 -6.64 -15.03
CA ARG A 54 10.45 -6.44 -15.18
C ARG A 54 11.16 -7.79 -15.15
N THR A 55 12.29 -7.89 -15.82
CA THR A 55 13.13 -9.09 -15.77
C THR A 55 13.88 -9.16 -14.44
N VAL A 56 14.37 -10.35 -14.09
CA VAL A 56 15.18 -10.55 -12.89
C VAL A 56 16.45 -9.70 -12.96
N GLU A 57 17.04 -9.60 -14.14
CA GLU A 57 18.27 -8.86 -14.43
C GLU A 57 18.05 -7.36 -14.29
N GLU A 58 16.94 -6.81 -14.79
CA GLU A 58 16.58 -5.40 -14.60
C GLU A 58 16.47 -5.06 -13.11
N ILE A 59 15.78 -5.90 -12.33
CA ILE A 59 15.53 -5.63 -10.91
C ILE A 59 16.81 -5.79 -10.09
N LYS A 60 17.59 -6.85 -10.31
CA LYS A 60 18.89 -7.04 -9.65
C LYS A 60 19.86 -5.92 -10.00
N GLY A 61 19.86 -5.48 -11.26
CA GLY A 61 20.67 -4.34 -11.70
C GLY A 61 20.30 -3.02 -11.02
N ASP A 62 19.05 -2.81 -10.63
CA ASP A 62 18.65 -1.65 -9.82
C ASP A 62 19.13 -1.77 -8.36
N ILE A 63 19.02 -2.98 -7.79
CA ILE A 63 19.54 -3.29 -6.46
C ILE A 63 21.06 -3.05 -6.41
N ASP A 64 21.78 -3.44 -7.46
CA ASP A 64 23.21 -3.25 -7.61
C ASP A 64 23.59 -1.77 -7.79
N SER A 65 22.83 -1.01 -8.59
CA SER A 65 23.01 0.44 -8.70
C SER A 65 22.94 1.12 -7.32
N ILE A 66 21.96 0.74 -6.50
CA ILE A 66 21.78 1.28 -5.15
C ILE A 66 22.91 0.84 -4.23
N ALA A 67 23.28 -0.44 -4.23
CA ALA A 67 24.36 -0.95 -3.40
C ALA A 67 25.70 -0.30 -3.76
N GLY A 68 25.99 -0.14 -5.05
CA GLY A 68 27.17 0.55 -5.57
C GLY A 68 27.23 2.00 -5.12
N LEU A 69 26.12 2.73 -5.21
CA LEU A 69 26.01 4.10 -4.71
C LEU A 69 26.36 4.20 -3.22
N ILE A 70 25.82 3.29 -2.40
CA ILE A 70 26.05 3.27 -0.96
C ILE A 70 27.52 2.96 -0.65
N ASN A 71 28.08 1.95 -1.32
CA ASN A 71 29.48 1.56 -1.13
C ASN A 71 30.44 2.68 -1.52
N ASP A 72 30.18 3.37 -2.62
CA ASP A 72 31.02 4.46 -3.09
C ASP A 72 30.95 5.68 -2.15
N MET A 73 29.76 6.02 -1.62
CA MET A 73 29.62 7.04 -0.57
C MET A 73 30.37 6.65 0.71
N GLN A 74 30.29 5.39 1.14
CA GLN A 74 31.02 4.92 2.33
C GLN A 74 32.54 4.93 2.12
N SER A 75 33.02 4.64 0.91
CA SER A 75 34.44 4.77 0.55
C SER A 75 34.89 6.22 0.62
N LEU A 76 34.12 7.12 0.02
CA LEU A 76 34.42 8.55 0.02
C LEU A 76 34.43 9.14 1.43
N SER A 77 33.46 8.76 2.27
CA SER A 77 33.43 9.11 3.68
C SER A 77 34.71 8.68 4.42
N ARG A 78 35.26 7.49 4.12
CA ARG A 78 36.54 7.05 4.69
C ARG A 78 37.73 7.88 4.19
N GLU A 79 37.75 8.23 2.92
CA GLU A 79 38.79 9.09 2.33
C GLU A 79 38.79 10.49 2.97
N LEU A 80 37.61 10.99 3.36
CA LEU A 80 37.42 12.23 4.11
C LEU A 80 37.71 12.08 5.63
N GLY A 81 37.90 10.85 6.13
CA GLY A 81 38.18 10.57 7.54
C GLY A 81 36.94 10.44 8.44
N HIS A 82 35.75 10.24 7.87
CA HIS A 82 34.46 10.25 8.57
C HIS A 82 33.91 8.85 8.91
N ASP A 83 34.77 7.82 8.86
CA ASP A 83 34.47 6.42 9.23
C ASP A 83 33.14 5.86 8.68
N LYS A 84 32.92 6.02 7.36
CA LYS A 84 31.72 5.59 6.61
C LYS A 84 30.41 6.32 6.93
N GLN A 85 30.42 7.35 7.78
CA GLN A 85 29.24 8.16 7.99
C GLN A 85 28.91 8.94 6.71
N ILE A 86 27.68 8.78 6.22
CA ILE A 86 27.18 9.52 5.04
C ILE A 86 26.60 10.84 5.57
N ASP A 87 27.49 11.80 5.72
CA ASP A 87 27.19 13.16 6.18
C ASP A 87 27.20 14.17 5.04
N ARG A 88 27.03 15.45 5.38
CA ARG A 88 26.93 16.54 4.40
C ARG A 88 28.16 16.60 3.48
N ASP A 89 29.36 16.45 4.03
CA ASP A 89 30.61 16.58 3.28
C ASP A 89 30.78 15.42 2.31
N THR A 90 30.45 14.20 2.76
CA THR A 90 30.39 13.01 1.90
C THR A 90 29.40 13.20 0.75
N ILE A 91 28.20 13.74 1.03
CA ILE A 91 27.17 13.98 0.02
C ILE A 91 27.63 15.01 -1.01
N ILE A 92 28.24 16.13 -0.56
CA ILE A 92 28.76 17.17 -1.45
C ILE A 92 29.85 16.59 -2.34
N ALA A 93 30.84 15.90 -1.77
CA ALA A 93 31.92 15.30 -2.53
C ALA A 93 31.41 14.25 -3.53
N MET A 94 30.36 13.51 -3.18
CA MET A 94 29.71 12.55 -4.09
C MET A 94 29.04 13.27 -5.27
N ILE A 95 28.35 14.38 -5.03
CA ILE A 95 27.74 15.20 -6.08
C ILE A 95 28.81 15.87 -6.96
N GLU A 96 29.92 16.34 -6.39
CA GLU A 96 31.03 16.91 -7.17
C GLU A 96 31.65 15.90 -8.13
N LYS A 97 31.78 14.64 -7.68
CA LYS A 97 32.28 13.53 -8.51
C LYS A 97 31.27 13.10 -9.57
N GLU A 98 29.98 13.15 -9.26
CA GLU A 98 28.88 12.66 -10.09
C GLU A 98 27.74 13.70 -10.14
N PRO A 99 27.90 14.81 -10.88
CA PRO A 99 27.00 15.98 -10.82
C PRO A 99 25.53 15.69 -11.10
N GLN A 100 25.23 14.65 -11.88
CA GLN A 100 23.88 14.18 -12.18
C GLN A 100 23.10 13.71 -10.93
N LEU A 101 23.79 13.38 -9.84
CA LEU A 101 23.14 13.00 -8.58
C LEU A 101 22.37 14.17 -7.96
N ASN A 102 22.75 15.42 -8.22
CA ASN A 102 22.10 16.61 -7.67
C ASN A 102 20.62 16.74 -8.10
N THR A 103 20.25 16.14 -9.23
CA THR A 103 18.88 16.14 -9.75
C THR A 103 18.23 14.76 -9.70
N SER A 104 18.94 13.74 -9.20
CA SER A 104 18.45 12.37 -9.12
C SER A 104 17.47 12.19 -7.97
N GLN A 105 16.22 11.86 -8.31
CA GLN A 105 15.20 11.48 -7.33
C GLN A 105 15.60 10.21 -6.56
N GLY A 106 16.24 9.26 -7.24
CA GLY A 106 16.74 8.03 -6.63
C GLY A 106 17.80 8.29 -5.57
N PHE A 107 18.71 9.23 -5.83
CA PHE A 107 19.75 9.61 -4.86
C PHE A 107 19.15 10.19 -3.57
N GLY A 108 18.26 11.19 -3.69
CA GLY A 108 17.58 11.77 -2.54
C GLY A 108 16.77 10.74 -1.74
N MET A 109 16.17 9.76 -2.41
CA MET A 109 15.47 8.67 -1.74
C MET A 109 16.44 7.78 -0.93
N VAL A 110 17.57 7.36 -1.51
CA VAL A 110 18.55 6.52 -0.82
C VAL A 110 19.11 7.23 0.41
N LEU A 111 19.40 8.53 0.33
CA LEU A 111 19.84 9.32 1.48
C LEU A 111 18.80 9.36 2.60
N ASN A 112 17.53 9.60 2.27
CA ASN A 112 16.43 9.59 3.25
C ASN A 112 16.19 8.20 3.87
N TRP A 113 16.35 7.15 3.08
CA TRP A 113 16.24 5.78 3.56
C TRP A 113 17.38 5.42 4.53
N LEU A 114 18.61 5.80 4.21
CA LEU A 114 19.76 5.57 5.09
C LEU A 114 19.70 6.40 6.37
N SER A 115 19.30 7.67 6.28
CA SER A 115 19.17 8.55 7.46
C SER A 115 18.08 8.09 8.42
N SER A 116 17.10 7.31 7.94
CA SER A 116 16.07 6.66 8.75
C SER A 116 16.43 5.23 9.19
N GLY A 117 17.67 4.80 8.96
CA GLY A 117 18.22 3.55 9.45
C GLY A 117 18.25 2.41 8.42
N GLY A 118 17.75 2.61 7.20
CA GLY A 118 17.91 1.64 6.11
C GLY A 118 17.17 0.31 6.33
N LYS A 119 16.01 0.34 6.99
CA LYS A 119 15.34 -0.87 7.51
C LYS A 119 14.16 -1.38 6.69
N THR A 120 13.55 -0.54 5.86
CA THR A 120 12.31 -0.90 5.16
C THR A 120 12.41 -0.71 3.67
N VAL A 121 11.75 -1.58 2.92
CA VAL A 121 11.64 -1.50 1.46
C VAL A 121 10.20 -1.75 1.03
N PHE A 122 9.75 -0.99 0.04
CA PHE A 122 8.43 -1.12 -0.57
C PHE A 122 8.56 -1.45 -2.06
N LEU A 123 8.06 -2.62 -2.45
CA LEU A 123 7.98 -3.06 -3.84
C LEU A 123 6.76 -2.38 -4.48
N GLN A 124 7.05 -1.41 -5.35
CA GLN A 124 6.10 -0.49 -5.93
C GLN A 124 5.20 -1.12 -6.98
N ASP A 125 4.19 -0.30 -7.34
CA ASP A 125 3.13 -0.60 -8.30
C ASP A 125 2.09 -1.60 -7.82
N GLY A 126 1.13 -1.91 -8.68
CA GLY A 126 -0.17 -2.41 -8.22
C GLY A 126 -0.18 -3.87 -7.75
N ASN A 127 0.78 -4.70 -8.16
CA ASN A 127 0.71 -6.14 -7.90
C ASN A 127 2.01 -6.92 -8.22
N SER A 128 3.06 -6.78 -7.41
CA SER A 128 4.34 -7.49 -7.65
C SER A 128 4.19 -9.02 -7.62
N LEU A 129 3.17 -9.53 -6.92
CA LEU A 129 2.82 -10.96 -6.92
C LEU A 129 2.36 -11.51 -8.28
N MET A 130 2.18 -10.68 -9.32
CA MET A 130 1.97 -11.19 -10.69
C MET A 130 3.19 -11.90 -11.28
N MET A 131 4.38 -11.66 -10.74
CA MET A 131 5.58 -12.36 -11.17
C MET A 131 5.47 -13.87 -10.91
N ALA A 132 6.20 -14.64 -11.72
CA ALA A 132 6.42 -16.05 -11.45
C ALA A 132 7.07 -16.23 -10.07
N SER A 133 6.57 -17.19 -9.29
CA SER A 133 6.88 -17.31 -7.86
C SER A 133 8.38 -17.58 -7.61
N ASP A 134 9.00 -18.40 -8.45
CA ASP A 134 10.43 -18.70 -8.45
C ASP A 134 11.29 -17.45 -8.69
N LYS A 135 10.95 -16.64 -9.71
CA LYS A 135 11.64 -15.38 -10.02
C LYS A 135 11.48 -14.34 -8.93
N LEU A 136 10.28 -14.22 -8.36
CA LEU A 136 10.01 -13.29 -7.27
C LEU A 136 10.82 -13.68 -6.01
N VAL A 137 10.85 -14.98 -5.68
CA VAL A 137 11.67 -15.51 -4.58
C VAL A 137 13.15 -15.20 -4.78
N ASP A 138 13.69 -15.46 -5.98
CA ASP A 138 15.10 -15.18 -6.31
C ASP A 138 15.46 -13.70 -6.09
N VAL A 139 14.65 -12.79 -6.63
CA VAL A 139 14.94 -11.35 -6.51
C VAL A 139 14.77 -10.84 -5.08
N ILE A 140 13.78 -11.31 -4.31
CA ILE A 140 13.62 -10.92 -2.91
C ILE A 140 14.80 -11.45 -2.07
N ALA A 141 15.22 -12.69 -2.29
CA ALA A 141 16.37 -13.27 -1.60
C ALA A 141 17.64 -12.47 -1.90
N TYR A 142 17.84 -12.10 -3.17
CA TYR A 142 18.93 -11.22 -3.57
C TYR A 142 18.88 -9.87 -2.84
N LEU A 143 17.72 -9.21 -2.86
CA LEU A 143 17.49 -7.94 -2.16
C LEU A 143 17.86 -8.01 -0.67
N ARG A 144 17.44 -9.08 0.01
CA ARG A 144 17.74 -9.32 1.42
C ARG A 144 19.22 -9.58 1.67
N SER A 145 19.88 -10.31 0.78
CA SER A 145 21.31 -10.57 0.89
C SER A 145 22.16 -9.30 0.67
N THR A 146 21.72 -8.42 -0.24
CA THR A 146 22.39 -7.16 -0.54
C THR A 146 22.20 -6.13 0.57
N PHE A 147 21.01 -6.06 1.17
CA PHE A 147 20.69 -5.14 2.27
C PHE A 147 20.26 -5.92 3.53
N PRO A 148 21.21 -6.47 4.30
CA PRO A 148 20.91 -7.25 5.50
C PRO A 148 20.31 -6.43 6.65
N SER A 149 20.35 -5.09 6.57
CA SER A 149 19.66 -4.20 7.51
C SER A 149 18.14 -4.18 7.33
N LEU A 150 17.62 -4.73 6.21
CA LEU A 150 16.19 -4.77 5.97
C LEU A 150 15.51 -5.64 7.02
N GLU A 151 14.59 -5.02 7.76
CA GLU A 151 13.69 -5.68 8.71
C GLU A 151 12.33 -5.95 8.05
N ARG A 152 11.91 -5.13 7.08
CA ARG A 152 10.58 -5.22 6.48
C ARG A 152 10.56 -4.97 4.98
N CYS A 153 9.97 -5.90 4.23
CA CYS A 153 9.68 -5.79 2.80
C CYS A 153 8.16 -5.89 2.58
N THR A 154 7.61 -4.92 1.85
CA THR A 154 6.17 -4.77 1.67
C THR A 154 5.82 -4.58 0.20
N THR A 155 4.63 -5.03 -0.24
CA THR A 155 4.11 -4.71 -1.57
C THR A 155 2.59 -4.51 -1.58
N TYR A 156 2.07 -3.87 -2.62
CA TYR A 156 0.66 -3.99 -2.97
C TYR A 156 0.38 -5.34 -3.64
N ALA A 157 -0.81 -5.87 -3.38
CA ALA A 157 -1.29 -7.12 -3.98
C ALA A 157 -2.76 -7.03 -4.35
N ARG A 158 -3.16 -7.79 -5.37
CA ARG A 158 -4.59 -8.04 -5.67
C ARG A 158 -5.04 -9.37 -5.06
N SER A 159 -6.22 -9.38 -4.46
CA SER A 159 -6.83 -10.61 -3.91
C SER A 159 -7.03 -11.68 -4.97
N LYS A 160 -7.38 -11.29 -6.21
CA LYS A 160 -7.45 -12.22 -7.36
C LYS A 160 -6.13 -12.94 -7.66
N THR A 161 -4.99 -12.31 -7.38
CA THR A 161 -3.67 -12.93 -7.56
C THR A 161 -3.35 -13.85 -6.39
N LEU A 162 -3.68 -13.43 -5.17
CA LEU A 162 -3.56 -14.26 -3.98
C LEU A 162 -4.42 -15.53 -4.05
N SER A 163 -5.66 -15.42 -4.53
CA SER A 163 -6.57 -16.56 -4.67
C SER A 163 -6.09 -17.56 -5.73
N ARG A 164 -5.37 -17.10 -6.75
CA ARG A 164 -4.84 -17.97 -7.82
C ARG A 164 -3.54 -18.68 -7.45
N LYS A 165 -2.69 -18.07 -6.62
CA LYS A 165 -1.46 -18.72 -6.18
C LYS A 165 -1.77 -19.82 -5.16
N SER A 166 -1.00 -20.89 -5.24
CA SER A 166 -1.05 -21.95 -4.22
C SER A 166 -0.50 -21.43 -2.88
N LEU A 167 -0.90 -22.09 -1.79
CA LEU A 167 -0.36 -21.78 -0.46
C LEU A 167 1.16 -22.02 -0.41
N GLU A 168 1.67 -23.02 -1.11
CA GLU A 168 3.09 -23.35 -1.15
C GLU A 168 3.90 -22.22 -1.80
N GLU A 169 3.46 -21.72 -2.96
CA GLU A 169 4.10 -20.57 -3.61
C GLU A 169 4.11 -19.34 -2.70
N LEU A 170 2.98 -19.03 -2.08
CA LEU A 170 2.86 -17.90 -1.14
C LEU A 170 3.78 -18.06 0.06
N THR A 171 3.88 -19.27 0.61
CA THR A 171 4.79 -19.58 1.72
C THR A 171 6.25 -19.44 1.29
N GLY A 172 6.60 -19.87 0.09
CA GLY A 172 7.94 -19.68 -0.49
C GLY A 172 8.30 -18.20 -0.60
N ILE A 173 7.38 -17.38 -1.13
CA ILE A 173 7.56 -15.92 -1.23
C ILE A 173 7.71 -15.27 0.15
N ARG A 174 6.91 -15.70 1.14
CA ARG A 174 7.03 -15.22 2.53
C ARG A 174 8.40 -15.53 3.13
N LYS A 175 8.86 -16.78 2.96
CA LYS A 175 10.17 -17.26 3.46
C LYS A 175 11.35 -16.58 2.78
N ALA A 176 11.23 -16.20 1.51
CA ALA A 176 12.26 -15.44 0.81
C ALA A 176 12.47 -14.05 1.41
N GLY A 177 11.47 -13.52 2.12
CA GLY A 177 11.57 -12.27 2.87
C GLY A 177 10.61 -11.18 2.40
N LEU A 178 9.48 -11.49 1.77
CA LEU A 178 8.38 -10.53 1.64
C LEU A 178 7.49 -10.64 2.88
N ASP A 179 7.36 -9.60 3.68
CA ASP A 179 6.72 -9.70 5.00
C ASP A 179 5.26 -9.26 5.00
N ARG A 180 4.95 -8.18 4.28
CA ARG A 180 3.66 -7.50 4.37
C ARG A 180 3.01 -7.32 3.00
N LEU A 181 1.69 -7.52 2.97
CA LEU A 181 0.84 -7.30 1.81
C LEU A 181 -0.19 -6.23 2.12
N HIS A 182 -0.31 -5.27 1.21
CA HIS A 182 -1.39 -4.28 1.18
C HIS A 182 -2.37 -4.64 0.07
N VAL A 183 -3.61 -4.93 0.44
CA VAL A 183 -4.64 -5.41 -0.48
C VAL A 183 -5.82 -4.45 -0.49
N GLY A 184 -6.21 -4.01 -1.69
CA GLY A 184 -7.42 -3.21 -1.86
C GLY A 184 -8.65 -4.10 -1.90
N LEU A 185 -9.41 -4.16 -0.79
CA LEU A 185 -10.71 -4.82 -0.71
C LEU A 185 -11.80 -3.93 -1.32
N GLU A 186 -11.77 -2.64 -0.99
CA GLU A 186 -12.73 -1.58 -1.34
C GLU A 186 -14.13 -1.83 -0.79
N THR A 187 -14.75 -2.96 -1.15
CA THR A 187 -16.05 -3.45 -0.67
C THR A 187 -16.08 -4.98 -0.69
N GLY A 188 -16.78 -5.59 0.28
CA GLY A 188 -17.08 -7.02 0.28
C GLY A 188 -18.41 -7.38 -0.41
N ASP A 189 -19.12 -6.39 -0.95
CA ASP A 189 -20.37 -6.58 -1.67
C ASP A 189 -20.12 -6.92 -3.16
N ASP A 190 -20.61 -8.08 -3.61
CA ASP A 190 -20.35 -8.57 -4.97
C ASP A 190 -21.01 -7.72 -6.06
N ALA A 191 -22.17 -7.12 -5.78
CA ALA A 191 -22.84 -6.24 -6.74
C ALA A 191 -22.03 -4.95 -6.95
N LEU A 192 -21.55 -4.34 -5.87
CA LEU A 192 -20.65 -3.20 -5.92
C LEU A 192 -19.29 -3.55 -6.52
N LEU A 193 -18.68 -4.70 -6.18
CA LEU A 193 -17.43 -5.17 -6.81
C LEU A 193 -17.57 -5.26 -8.34
N LYS A 194 -18.73 -5.71 -8.82
CA LYS A 194 -19.06 -5.75 -10.26
C LYS A 194 -19.25 -4.34 -10.83
N LYS A 195 -20.02 -3.48 -10.16
CA LYS A 195 -20.26 -2.07 -10.56
C LYS A 195 -18.94 -1.33 -10.72
N ILE A 196 -18.06 -1.44 -9.72
CA ILE A 196 -16.76 -0.77 -9.73
C ILE A 196 -15.70 -1.48 -10.59
N ARG A 197 -16.06 -2.60 -11.22
CA ARG A 197 -15.18 -3.44 -12.04
C ARG A 197 -13.91 -3.82 -11.30
N LYS A 198 -14.00 -4.25 -10.04
CA LYS A 198 -12.83 -4.67 -9.26
C LYS A 198 -12.22 -5.98 -9.77
N GLY A 199 -13.01 -6.82 -10.44
CA GLY A 199 -12.54 -8.04 -11.12
C GLY A 199 -12.17 -9.17 -10.16
N VAL A 200 -12.95 -9.31 -9.09
CA VAL A 200 -12.80 -10.27 -7.99
C VAL A 200 -14.17 -10.35 -7.27
N SER A 201 -14.46 -11.47 -6.60
CA SER A 201 -15.62 -11.59 -5.70
C SER A 201 -15.24 -11.53 -4.22
N GLY A 202 -16.21 -11.38 -3.33
CA GLY A 202 -16.04 -11.46 -1.89
C GLY A 202 -15.45 -12.80 -1.45
N GLU A 203 -15.85 -13.91 -2.08
CA GLU A 203 -15.25 -15.23 -1.79
C GLU A 203 -13.77 -15.30 -2.22
N GLU A 204 -13.40 -14.68 -3.34
CA GLU A 204 -12.00 -14.60 -3.75
C GLU A 204 -11.17 -13.67 -2.86
N HIS A 205 -11.79 -12.62 -2.28
CA HIS A 205 -11.18 -11.84 -1.20
C HIS A 205 -10.88 -12.73 0.01
N ILE A 206 -11.87 -13.50 0.48
CA ILE A 206 -11.73 -14.41 1.63
C ILE A 206 -10.63 -15.45 1.37
N ASP A 207 -10.69 -16.15 0.23
CA ASP A 207 -9.73 -17.19 -0.13
C ASP A 207 -8.29 -16.64 -0.23
N GLY A 208 -8.11 -15.51 -0.93
CA GLY A 208 -6.80 -14.87 -1.06
C GLY A 208 -6.26 -14.36 0.27
N GLY A 209 -7.09 -13.70 1.08
CA GLY A 209 -6.72 -13.18 2.39
C GLY A 209 -6.34 -14.28 3.38
N ARG A 210 -7.13 -15.37 3.45
CA ARG A 210 -6.82 -16.54 4.29
C ARG A 210 -5.52 -17.21 3.88
N LYS A 211 -5.28 -17.37 2.57
CA LYS A 211 -4.01 -17.92 2.07
C LYS A 211 -2.83 -17.03 2.45
N ALA A 212 -2.96 -15.71 2.36
CA ALA A 212 -1.91 -14.78 2.78
C ALA A 212 -1.60 -14.89 4.28
N ILE A 213 -2.62 -14.91 5.15
CA ILE A 213 -2.44 -15.10 6.59
C ILE A 213 -1.77 -16.45 6.89
N LYS A 214 -2.28 -17.54 6.30
CA LYS A 214 -1.75 -18.90 6.51
C LYS A 214 -0.31 -19.06 6.02
N ALA A 215 0.08 -18.36 4.96
CA ALA A 215 1.46 -18.33 4.47
C ALA A 215 2.41 -17.57 5.40
N GLY A 216 1.88 -16.78 6.35
CA GLY A 216 2.65 -16.03 7.35
C GLY A 216 2.90 -14.56 7.01
N PHE A 217 2.17 -13.99 6.03
CA PHE A 217 2.27 -12.55 5.73
C PHE A 217 1.52 -11.72 6.78
N GLN A 218 2.04 -10.53 7.05
CA GLN A 218 1.23 -9.47 7.65
C GLN A 218 0.31 -8.89 6.57
N LEU A 219 -1.00 -8.94 6.79
CA LEU A 219 -2.00 -8.54 5.80
C LEU A 219 -2.71 -7.27 6.24
N SER A 220 -2.78 -6.29 5.33
CA SER A 220 -3.56 -5.07 5.48
C SER A 220 -4.60 -4.98 4.37
N GLU A 221 -5.88 -4.94 4.73
CA GLU A 221 -7.00 -4.77 3.80
C GLU A 221 -7.50 -3.32 3.82
N TYR A 222 -7.70 -2.71 2.65
CA TYR A 222 -8.29 -1.37 2.51
C TYR A 222 -9.77 -1.47 2.19
N TRP A 223 -10.62 -0.78 2.94
CA TRP A 223 -12.04 -0.62 2.62
C TRP A 223 -12.38 0.84 2.35
N MET A 224 -13.41 1.08 1.53
CA MET A 224 -13.81 2.41 1.09
C MET A 224 -15.19 2.81 1.62
N PRO A 225 -15.30 3.39 2.84
CA PRO A 225 -16.58 3.90 3.34
C PRO A 225 -17.21 4.89 2.37
N GLY A 226 -18.54 4.82 2.21
CA GLY A 226 -19.34 5.65 1.32
C GLY A 226 -19.39 5.17 -0.13
N LEU A 227 -18.66 4.12 -0.50
CA LEU A 227 -18.59 3.63 -1.89
C LEU A 227 -19.95 3.17 -2.43
N GLY A 228 -20.83 2.66 -1.57
CA GLY A 228 -22.17 2.19 -1.96
C GLY A 228 -23.15 3.29 -2.32
N GLY A 229 -22.88 4.55 -1.94
CA GLY A 229 -23.85 5.63 -2.04
C GLY A 229 -25.12 5.36 -1.22
N LYS A 230 -26.14 6.22 -1.37
CA LYS A 230 -27.43 6.05 -0.66
C LYS A 230 -28.15 4.76 -1.04
N GLU A 231 -27.84 4.23 -2.23
CA GLU A 231 -28.52 3.09 -2.82
C GLU A 231 -28.09 1.76 -2.17
N ASP A 232 -26.80 1.60 -1.85
CA ASP A 232 -26.24 0.30 -1.48
C ASP A 232 -25.45 0.31 -0.15
N TRP A 233 -25.45 1.41 0.62
CA TRP A 233 -24.62 1.55 1.83
C TRP A 233 -24.81 0.42 2.87
N GLU A 234 -26.05 -0.03 3.11
CA GLU A 234 -26.30 -1.05 4.14
C GLU A 234 -25.70 -2.40 3.74
N ASN A 235 -25.91 -2.81 2.47
CA ASN A 235 -25.31 -4.02 1.91
C ASN A 235 -23.79 -3.89 1.86
N HIS A 236 -23.26 -2.72 1.48
CA HIS A 236 -21.83 -2.45 1.50
C HIS A 236 -21.24 -2.73 2.89
N ALA A 237 -21.81 -2.15 3.96
CA ALA A 237 -21.34 -2.35 5.33
C ALA A 237 -21.37 -3.81 5.77
N ARG A 238 -22.54 -4.48 5.62
CA ARG A 238 -22.73 -5.87 6.06
C ARG A 238 -21.84 -6.86 5.31
N ASN A 239 -21.79 -6.75 3.98
CA ASN A 239 -21.02 -7.67 3.15
C ASN A 239 -19.51 -7.42 3.27
N THR A 240 -19.08 -6.18 3.49
CA THR A 240 -17.68 -5.87 3.80
C THR A 240 -17.28 -6.46 5.15
N ALA A 241 -18.10 -6.31 6.19
CA ALA A 241 -17.85 -6.95 7.49
C ALA A 241 -17.79 -8.48 7.38
N ARG A 242 -18.71 -9.11 6.63
CA ARG A 242 -18.68 -10.56 6.35
C ARG A 242 -17.34 -11.01 5.76
N VAL A 243 -16.84 -10.31 4.73
CA VAL A 243 -15.57 -10.63 4.08
C VAL A 243 -14.39 -10.41 5.03
N LEU A 244 -14.36 -9.29 5.75
CA LEU A 244 -13.30 -8.98 6.71
C LEU A 244 -13.25 -9.96 7.88
N ASN A 245 -14.40 -10.37 8.43
CA ASN A 245 -14.50 -11.43 9.44
C ASN A 245 -14.01 -12.77 8.87
N GLY A 246 -14.34 -13.05 7.60
CA GLY A 246 -13.86 -14.23 6.89
C GLY A 246 -12.34 -14.29 6.74
N ILE A 247 -11.68 -13.14 6.60
CA ILE A 247 -10.22 -13.02 6.44
C ILE A 247 -9.49 -12.92 7.79
N ASN A 248 -10.03 -12.10 8.71
CA ASN A 248 -9.40 -11.62 9.95
C ASN A 248 -7.96 -11.10 9.72
N PRO A 249 -7.78 -10.01 8.94
CA PRO A 249 -6.46 -9.49 8.59
C PRO A 249 -5.75 -8.86 9.79
N HIS A 250 -4.47 -8.53 9.66
CA HIS A 250 -3.75 -7.84 10.75
C HIS A 250 -4.21 -6.38 10.87
N TYR A 251 -4.43 -5.73 9.73
CA TYR A 251 -4.93 -4.35 9.64
C TYR A 251 -6.13 -4.27 8.71
N ILE A 252 -7.11 -3.46 9.13
CA ILE A 252 -8.26 -3.05 8.32
C ILE A 252 -8.18 -1.53 8.25
N ARG A 253 -8.05 -0.96 7.05
CA ARG A 253 -7.69 0.45 6.86
C ARG A 253 -8.74 1.22 6.08
N SER A 254 -9.30 2.26 6.69
CA SER A 254 -10.35 3.09 6.12
C SER A 254 -9.79 4.05 5.07
N ARG A 255 -10.34 4.01 3.86
CA ARG A 255 -10.02 4.91 2.75
C ARG A 255 -11.32 5.51 2.20
N PRO A 256 -11.90 6.53 2.88
CA PRO A 256 -13.20 7.08 2.51
C PRO A 256 -13.29 7.41 1.03
N PHE A 257 -14.39 7.01 0.40
CA PHE A 257 -14.61 7.19 -1.02
C PHE A 257 -14.85 8.67 -1.35
N SER A 258 -14.21 9.12 -2.42
CA SER A 258 -14.55 10.37 -3.09
C SER A 258 -14.50 10.13 -4.60
N PRO A 259 -15.50 10.57 -5.38
CA PRO A 259 -15.44 10.49 -6.83
C PRO A 259 -14.38 11.47 -7.34
N TRP A 260 -13.29 10.96 -7.91
CA TRP A 260 -12.22 11.80 -8.43
C TRP A 260 -12.47 12.16 -9.90
N PRO A 261 -12.30 13.44 -10.30
CA PRO A 261 -12.43 13.85 -11.70
C PRO A 261 -11.57 12.98 -12.65
N GLY A 262 -12.13 12.66 -13.81
CA GLY A 262 -11.47 11.79 -14.80
C GLY A 262 -11.62 10.29 -14.54
N THR A 263 -12.48 9.88 -13.60
CA THR A 263 -12.80 8.48 -13.35
C THR A 263 -14.25 8.15 -13.76
N PRO A 264 -14.54 6.95 -14.28
CA PRO A 264 -15.91 6.59 -14.66
C PRO A 264 -16.95 6.74 -13.54
N ILE A 265 -16.56 6.50 -12.28
CA ILE A 265 -17.49 6.67 -11.14
C ILE A 265 -17.81 8.14 -10.85
N HIS A 266 -16.91 9.07 -11.21
CA HIS A 266 -17.18 10.50 -11.15
C HIS A 266 -18.21 10.92 -12.20
N ASP A 267 -18.13 10.36 -13.42
CA ASP A 267 -19.15 10.59 -14.44
C ASP A 267 -20.54 10.08 -14.01
N GLU A 268 -20.59 8.99 -13.24
CA GLU A 268 -21.85 8.47 -12.65
C GLU A 268 -22.41 9.44 -11.59
N TYR A 269 -21.54 10.03 -10.76
CA TYR A 269 -21.91 11.05 -9.79
C TYR A 269 -22.43 12.32 -10.47
N GLU A 270 -21.72 12.85 -11.48
CA GLU A 270 -22.14 14.07 -12.21
C GLU A 270 -23.50 13.88 -12.91
N LYS A 271 -23.82 12.66 -13.35
CA LYS A 271 -25.11 12.33 -13.98
C LYS A 271 -26.23 12.07 -12.98
N GLY A 272 -25.95 12.03 -11.68
CA GLY A 272 -26.91 11.71 -10.62
C GLY A 272 -27.27 10.22 -10.52
N THR A 273 -26.50 9.34 -11.16
CA THR A 273 -26.69 7.87 -11.06
C THR A 273 -26.10 7.30 -9.77
N LEU A 274 -25.18 8.03 -9.13
CA LEU A 274 -24.62 7.72 -7.81
C LEU A 274 -24.91 8.87 -6.86
N THR A 275 -25.65 8.60 -5.78
CA THR A 275 -25.89 9.61 -4.73
C THR A 275 -24.93 9.40 -3.57
N LEU A 276 -24.08 10.39 -3.29
CA LEU A 276 -23.15 10.30 -2.17
C LEU A 276 -23.89 10.36 -0.83
N LEU A 277 -23.33 9.64 0.15
CA LEU A 277 -23.69 9.79 1.55
C LEU A 277 -23.18 11.15 2.06
N SER A 278 -23.96 11.80 2.93
CA SER A 278 -23.46 12.90 3.76
C SER A 278 -22.41 12.39 4.76
N PRO A 279 -21.57 13.27 5.34
CA PRO A 279 -20.59 12.86 6.35
C PRO A 279 -21.22 12.07 7.53
N GLY A 280 -22.42 12.47 7.98
CA GLY A 280 -23.17 11.75 9.02
C GLY A 280 -23.72 10.40 8.55
N GLU A 281 -24.19 10.31 7.30
CA GLU A 281 -24.63 9.04 6.72
C GLU A 281 -23.46 8.03 6.58
N VAL A 282 -22.24 8.50 6.27
CA VAL A 282 -21.06 7.62 6.29
C VAL A 282 -20.74 7.14 7.71
N LEU A 283 -20.94 7.96 8.75
CA LEU A 283 -20.77 7.51 10.14
C LEU A 283 -21.80 6.43 10.52
N ILE A 284 -23.04 6.52 10.01
CA ILE A 284 -24.06 5.47 10.19
C ILE A 284 -23.63 4.17 9.51
N GLU A 285 -23.10 4.25 8.29
CA GLU A 285 -22.54 3.08 7.58
C GLU A 285 -21.35 2.46 8.35
N LEU A 286 -20.43 3.30 8.84
CA LEU A 286 -19.30 2.88 9.67
C LEU A 286 -19.77 2.20 10.95
N LYS A 287 -20.80 2.75 11.61
CA LYS A 287 -21.39 2.14 12.82
C LYS A 287 -21.80 0.71 12.53
N LEU A 288 -22.60 0.49 11.49
CA LEU A 288 -23.08 -0.83 11.12
C LEU A 288 -21.94 -1.80 10.79
N LEU A 289 -20.94 -1.36 10.03
CA LEU A 289 -19.76 -2.17 9.71
C LEU A 289 -19.01 -2.56 11.00
N ILE A 290 -18.73 -1.59 11.87
CA ILE A 290 -17.94 -1.80 13.10
C ILE A 290 -18.70 -2.68 14.09
N GLU A 291 -20.01 -2.49 14.26
CA GLU A 291 -20.88 -3.37 15.05
C GLU A 291 -20.82 -4.81 14.56
N THR A 292 -20.82 -5.01 13.24
CA THR A 292 -20.80 -6.34 12.60
C THR A 292 -19.41 -6.99 12.59
N LEU A 293 -18.33 -6.21 12.70
CA LEU A 293 -16.96 -6.75 12.70
C LEU A 293 -16.69 -7.61 13.95
N ASP A 294 -16.19 -8.82 13.70
CA ASP A 294 -15.74 -9.78 14.70
C ASP A 294 -14.35 -10.28 14.29
N VAL A 295 -13.34 -9.51 14.69
CA VAL A 295 -11.95 -9.67 14.26
C VAL A 295 -11.00 -9.34 15.40
N THR A 296 -9.76 -9.81 15.25
CA THR A 296 -8.63 -9.47 16.12
C THR A 296 -7.72 -8.41 15.48
N SER A 297 -8.20 -7.72 14.46
CA SER A 297 -7.42 -6.77 13.65
C SER A 297 -7.12 -5.47 14.39
N LYS A 298 -6.22 -4.67 13.83
CA LYS A 298 -6.15 -3.23 14.08
C LYS A 298 -6.99 -2.50 13.04
N VAL A 299 -8.00 -1.73 13.47
CA VAL A 299 -8.84 -0.93 12.59
C VAL A 299 -8.29 0.50 12.55
N CYS A 300 -7.84 0.96 11.38
CA CYS A 300 -7.12 2.22 11.22
C CYS A 300 -7.92 3.24 10.39
N PHE A 301 -7.87 4.49 10.84
CA PHE A 301 -8.42 5.65 10.16
C PHE A 301 -7.31 6.63 9.74
N ASP A 302 -6.15 6.08 9.38
CA ASP A 302 -4.86 6.75 9.13
C ASP A 302 -4.76 7.56 7.83
N HIS A 303 -5.84 7.63 7.07
CA HIS A 303 -5.89 8.41 5.83
C HIS A 303 -6.53 9.76 6.08
N ALA A 304 -5.98 10.82 5.49
CA ALA A 304 -6.47 12.19 5.62
C ALA A 304 -7.95 12.38 5.24
N GLY A 305 -8.52 11.48 4.43
CA GLY A 305 -9.95 11.46 4.12
C GLY A 305 -10.85 11.10 5.32
N ASN A 306 -10.32 10.54 6.42
CA ASN A 306 -11.06 10.27 7.65
C ASN A 306 -11.17 11.54 8.51
N GLY A 307 -11.77 12.59 7.94
CA GLY A 307 -11.81 13.94 8.51
C GLY A 307 -13.01 14.24 9.40
N TRP A 308 -13.74 13.23 9.89
CA TRP A 308 -14.88 13.47 10.78
C TRP A 308 -14.45 14.06 12.11
N VAL A 309 -15.22 15.05 12.58
CA VAL A 309 -14.94 15.79 13.81
C VAL A 309 -16.11 15.72 14.78
N ASN A 310 -15.83 15.91 16.07
CA ASN A 310 -16.85 16.13 17.08
C ASN A 310 -17.38 17.57 17.08
N ARG A 311 -18.34 17.86 17.97
CA ARG A 311 -18.92 19.19 18.20
C ARG A 311 -17.91 20.30 18.54
N TYR A 312 -16.67 19.94 18.88
CA TYR A 312 -15.58 20.88 19.18
C TYR A 312 -14.62 21.07 18.01
N GLY A 313 -14.87 20.44 16.86
CA GLY A 313 -14.00 20.50 15.68
C GLY A 313 -12.75 19.63 15.79
N GLN A 314 -12.68 18.72 16.75
CA GLN A 314 -11.56 17.79 16.93
C GLN A 314 -11.83 16.49 16.17
N LEU A 315 -10.80 15.92 15.53
CA LEU A 315 -10.92 14.64 14.82
C LEU A 315 -11.44 13.54 15.74
N LEU A 316 -12.45 12.79 15.28
CA LEU A 316 -12.99 11.66 16.03
C LEU A 316 -11.96 10.54 16.17
N PHE A 317 -11.37 10.14 15.04
CA PHE A 317 -10.47 8.99 15.00
C PHE A 317 -9.00 9.41 15.01
N THR A 318 -8.17 8.62 15.69
CA THR A 318 -6.72 8.75 15.58
C THR A 318 -6.24 8.50 14.16
N GLN A 319 -5.33 9.35 13.68
CA GLN A 319 -4.64 9.17 12.39
C GLN A 319 -3.41 8.25 12.51
N SER A 320 -3.25 7.57 13.65
CA SER A 320 -2.17 6.60 13.86
C SER A 320 -2.24 5.43 12.88
N TYR A 321 -1.09 5.02 12.34
CA TYR A 321 -0.97 3.83 11.49
C TYR A 321 -1.26 2.51 12.21
N GLU A 322 -1.29 2.53 13.55
CA GLU A 322 -1.63 1.38 14.39
C GLU A 322 -3.12 1.30 14.76
N GLY A 323 -3.90 2.36 14.49
CA GLY A 323 -5.35 2.35 14.69
C GLY A 323 -5.81 1.92 16.08
N TYR A 324 -6.95 1.23 16.12
CA TYR A 324 -7.58 0.68 17.31
C TYR A 324 -7.53 -0.85 17.27
N LYS A 325 -7.06 -1.48 18.33
CA LYS A 325 -6.95 -2.93 18.47
C LYS A 325 -8.30 -3.54 18.85
N PHE A 326 -8.83 -4.41 18.00
CA PHE A 326 -10.08 -5.13 18.26
C PHE A 326 -9.81 -6.52 18.85
N PRO A 327 -10.71 -7.02 19.72
CA PRO A 327 -12.00 -6.41 20.12
C PRO A 327 -11.93 -5.35 21.23
N GLU A 328 -10.77 -5.15 21.86
CA GLU A 328 -10.63 -4.37 23.09
C GLU A 328 -11.06 -2.90 22.95
N GLU A 329 -10.70 -2.26 21.83
CA GLU A 329 -10.99 -0.86 21.56
C GLU A 329 -12.23 -0.66 20.66
N LYS A 330 -12.96 -1.74 20.31
CA LYS A 330 -14.19 -1.66 19.52
C LYS A 330 -15.27 -0.78 20.18
N PRO A 331 -15.57 -0.90 21.49
CA PRO A 331 -16.52 -0.02 22.15
C PRO A 331 -16.14 1.46 22.02
N ARG A 332 -14.85 1.78 22.15
CA ARG A 332 -14.35 3.15 22.01
C ARG A 332 -14.58 3.71 20.61
N VAL A 333 -14.36 2.90 19.57
CA VAL A 333 -14.63 3.32 18.18
C VAL A 333 -16.12 3.57 17.96
N LEU A 334 -17.00 2.76 18.55
CA LEU A 334 -18.46 2.95 18.46
C LEU A 334 -18.91 4.24 19.17
N GLU A 335 -18.40 4.52 20.37
CA GLU A 335 -18.66 5.79 21.09
C GLU A 335 -18.25 7.01 20.25
N LEU A 336 -17.08 6.96 19.61
CA LEU A 336 -16.59 8.04 18.74
C LEU A 336 -17.49 8.23 17.51
N ILE A 337 -18.01 7.14 16.93
CA ILE A 337 -18.95 7.23 15.82
C ILE A 337 -20.26 7.87 16.29
N GLU A 338 -20.77 7.50 17.47
CA GLU A 338 -21.98 8.10 18.05
C GLU A 338 -21.81 9.59 18.33
N GLU A 339 -20.70 10.00 18.97
CA GLU A 339 -20.35 11.40 19.17
C GLU A 339 -20.33 12.18 17.84
N GLY A 340 -19.78 11.55 16.79
CA GLY A 340 -19.76 12.10 15.45
C GLY A 340 -21.15 12.30 14.86
N ILE A 341 -22.04 11.30 14.95
CA ILE A 341 -23.41 11.35 14.44
C ILE A 341 -24.22 12.44 15.14
N GLU A 342 -24.07 12.56 16.47
CA GLU A 342 -24.75 13.60 17.27
C GLU A 342 -24.26 15.03 16.96
N SER A 343 -23.08 15.15 16.34
CA SER A 343 -22.45 16.43 16.03
C SER A 343 -22.74 16.95 14.61
N GLN A 344 -23.50 16.21 13.78
CA GLN A 344 -23.80 16.57 12.38
C GLN A 344 -25.05 17.43 12.21
#